data_AF-A0A1Y3XG71-F1
#
_entry.id   AF-A0A1Y3XG71-F1
#
_cell.length_a   1.000
_cell.length_b   1.000
_cell.length_c   1.000
_cell.angle_alpha   90.00
_cell.angle_beta   90.00
_cell.angle_gamma   90.00
#
_symmetry.space_group_name_H-M   'P 1'
#
loop_
_entity.id
_entity.type
_entity.pdbx_description
1 polymer ?
#
loop_
_entity_poly.entity_id
_entity_poly.type
_entity_poly.pdbx_seq_one_letter_code
_entity_poly.pdbx_strand_id
1 'polypeptide(L)'
;MAGRDTERFSEGCLNNPKGCPSCAVPHSCTAVETMVSYHFTGGIAMPDSTITKKALAQALKELMREMPIEKINVAFICQRCGMKRQSFYYHFRDKYHLINWIFDSEIGAVLRDSPDAAQEDPWDKFQQLCDYFYENRVFYRSALQVKGQDSFLVHFQRSVFSIFKHYFSFLPADGKCDEFTANFFADAIVCCIARWILSRNGMLPEEFTRNVKQLGAVIRFAEQRSSFPAESFDL
;
A
#
# COMPACT_ATOMS: atom_id res chain seq x y z
N MET A 1 15.98 -49.82 -6.73
CA MET A 1 15.95 -49.97 -5.26
C MET A 1 16.54 -48.72 -4.64
N ALA A 2 15.69 -47.81 -4.17
CA ALA A 2 15.95 -46.74 -3.19
C ALA A 2 14.72 -45.82 -3.23
N GLY A 3 13.69 -46.20 -2.50
CA GLY A 3 12.48 -45.43 -2.24
C GLY A 3 12.00 -45.82 -0.86
N ARG A 4 11.52 -44.81 -0.11
CA ARG A 4 11.21 -44.76 1.34
C ARG A 4 12.34 -44.12 2.14
N ASP A 5 12.14 -42.84 2.52
CA ASP A 5 12.59 -42.24 3.79
C ASP A 5 12.13 -40.78 4.01
N THR A 6 11.19 -40.23 3.21
CA THR A 6 10.69 -38.85 3.40
C THR A 6 9.27 -38.72 3.98
N GLU A 7 8.58 -39.81 4.31
CA GLU A 7 7.18 -39.77 4.80
C GLU A 7 7.02 -39.92 6.32
N ARG A 8 8.08 -39.85 7.13
CA ARG A 8 7.98 -40.08 8.58
C ARG A 8 8.01 -38.84 9.48
N PHE A 9 8.04 -37.64 8.91
CA PHE A 9 8.13 -36.38 9.68
C PHE A 9 6.83 -35.59 9.80
N SER A 10 5.73 -36.01 9.16
CA SER A 10 4.50 -35.20 9.06
C SER A 10 3.28 -35.68 9.88
N GLU A 11 3.38 -36.72 10.71
CA GLU A 11 2.21 -37.23 11.49
C GLU A 11 2.34 -37.11 13.02
N GLY A 12 3.43 -36.56 13.55
CA GLY A 12 3.68 -36.51 15.00
C GLY A 12 3.11 -35.30 15.77
N CYS A 13 2.61 -34.26 15.09
CA CYS A 13 2.31 -32.97 15.74
C CYS A 13 0.82 -32.68 15.97
N LEU A 14 -0.11 -33.58 15.60
CA LEU A 14 -1.55 -33.32 15.69
C LEU A 14 -2.23 -33.77 17.00
N ASN A 15 -1.53 -34.41 17.94
CA ASN A 15 -2.19 -35.07 19.09
C ASN A 15 -1.52 -34.89 20.46
N ASN A 16 -1.05 -33.70 20.85
CA ASN A 16 -0.74 -33.45 22.27
C ASN A 16 -0.81 -31.96 22.70
N PRO A 17 -1.84 -31.53 23.45
CA PRO A 17 -1.90 -30.20 24.01
C PRO A 17 -1.28 -30.21 25.41
N LYS A 18 0.06 -30.23 25.52
CA LYS A 18 0.83 -29.82 26.71
C LYS A 18 2.34 -29.94 26.47
N GLY A 19 3.02 -28.79 26.48
CA GLY A 19 4.44 -28.66 26.87
C GLY A 19 5.48 -29.07 25.83
N CYS A 20 5.91 -28.12 24.98
CA CYS A 20 7.22 -28.16 24.36
C CYS A 20 7.98 -26.86 24.71
N PRO A 21 9.01 -26.90 25.59
CA PRO A 21 9.68 -25.69 26.08
C PRO A 21 10.91 -25.28 25.24
N SER A 22 10.92 -25.49 23.91
CA SER A 22 12.02 -25.02 23.04
C SER A 22 11.63 -24.22 21.80
N CYS A 23 10.37 -23.79 21.69
CA CYS A 23 9.96 -22.84 20.66
C CYS A 23 10.25 -21.40 21.10
N ALA A 24 11.53 -21.01 21.15
CA ALA A 24 11.92 -19.62 21.20
C ALA A 24 11.71 -19.02 19.80
N VAL A 25 10.58 -18.33 19.60
CA VAL A 25 10.31 -17.53 18.41
C VAL A 25 11.22 -16.29 18.46
N PRO A 26 12.02 -15.98 17.42
CA PRO A 26 12.72 -14.71 17.38
C PRO A 26 11.72 -13.56 17.25
N HIS A 27 11.72 -12.66 18.22
CA HIS A 27 11.00 -11.40 18.18
C HIS A 27 11.61 -10.46 17.12
N SER A 28 11.21 -10.60 15.86
CA SER A 28 11.35 -9.58 14.81
C SER A 28 10.75 -10.06 13.47
N CYS A 29 9.51 -10.54 13.45
CA CYS A 29 8.84 -10.93 12.22
C CYS A 29 7.61 -10.05 12.02
N THR A 30 7.80 -8.91 11.38
CA THR A 30 6.72 -8.02 10.93
C THR A 30 5.87 -8.74 9.89
N ALA A 31 4.56 -8.82 10.13
CA ALA A 31 3.56 -9.59 9.36
C ALA A 31 3.43 -9.26 7.85
N VAL A 32 4.27 -8.35 7.33
CA VAL A 32 4.31 -7.96 5.91
C VAL A 32 5.08 -8.98 5.06
N GLU A 33 6.09 -9.66 5.62
CA GLU A 33 6.93 -10.61 4.86
C GLU A 33 6.23 -11.96 4.60
N THR A 34 5.32 -12.38 5.48
CA THR A 34 4.62 -13.67 5.35
C THR A 34 3.54 -13.66 4.26
N MET A 35 3.03 -12.50 3.86
CA MET A 35 1.91 -12.38 2.92
C MET A 35 2.34 -12.49 1.44
N VAL A 36 3.64 -12.38 1.14
CA VAL A 36 4.18 -12.34 -0.23
C VAL A 36 4.63 -13.72 -0.74
N SER A 37 4.75 -14.73 0.12
CA SER A 37 5.43 -16.00 -0.21
C SER A 37 4.54 -17.19 -0.58
N TYR A 38 3.19 -17.10 -0.52
CA TYR A 38 2.34 -18.30 -0.54
C TYR A 38 1.75 -18.78 -1.88
N HIS A 39 2.11 -18.22 -3.04
CA HIS A 39 1.38 -18.52 -4.29
C HIS A 39 2.15 -19.02 -5.52
N PHE A 40 3.35 -19.61 -5.40
CA PHE A 40 4.00 -20.11 -6.63
C PHE A 40 4.79 -21.41 -6.47
N THR A 41 4.17 -22.54 -6.81
CA THR A 41 4.86 -23.80 -7.13
C THR A 41 4.50 -24.24 -8.55
N GLY A 42 5.52 -24.34 -9.42
CA GLY A 42 5.48 -25.15 -10.63
C GLY A 42 5.76 -24.41 -11.95
N GLY A 43 7.03 -24.38 -12.39
CA GLY A 43 7.38 -24.12 -13.80
C GLY A 43 8.67 -23.32 -14.02
N ILE A 44 9.67 -23.98 -14.62
CA ILE A 44 10.87 -23.50 -15.34
C ILE A 44 11.37 -22.09 -14.98
N ALA A 45 12.54 -22.04 -14.31
CA ALA A 45 13.20 -20.83 -13.84
C ALA A 45 13.42 -19.77 -14.96
N MET A 46 12.61 -18.72 -14.94
CA MET A 46 12.86 -17.45 -15.63
C MET A 46 13.86 -16.58 -14.84
N PRO A 47 14.58 -15.65 -15.48
CA PRO A 47 15.48 -14.71 -14.79
C PRO A 47 14.75 -14.04 -13.62
N ASP A 48 15.46 -13.92 -12.51
CA ASP A 48 14.98 -13.56 -11.18
C ASP A 48 13.71 -12.70 -11.21
N SER A 49 12.59 -13.26 -10.72
CA SER A 49 11.22 -12.76 -10.98
C SER A 49 11.05 -11.26 -10.69
N THR A 50 11.86 -10.72 -9.80
CA THR A 50 11.89 -9.31 -9.42
C THR A 50 12.47 -8.40 -10.51
N ILE A 51 13.53 -8.83 -11.21
CA ILE A 51 14.16 -8.07 -12.30
C ILE A 51 13.15 -7.91 -13.44
N THR A 52 12.50 -9.00 -13.80
CA THR A 52 11.48 -9.02 -14.85
C THR A 52 10.29 -8.10 -14.50
N LYS A 53 9.76 -8.21 -13.27
CA LYS A 53 8.65 -7.33 -12.83
C LYS A 53 9.04 -5.85 -12.84
N LYS A 54 10.27 -5.50 -12.43
CA LYS A 54 10.79 -4.13 -12.50
C LYS A 54 10.92 -3.62 -13.94
N ALA A 55 11.37 -4.44 -14.87
CA ALA A 55 11.44 -4.06 -16.29
C ALA A 55 10.05 -3.79 -16.89
N LEU A 56 9.06 -4.62 -16.54
CA LEU A 56 7.66 -4.42 -16.93
C LEU A 56 7.07 -3.14 -16.31
N ALA A 57 7.37 -2.88 -15.03
CA ALA A 57 6.94 -1.66 -14.34
C ALA A 57 7.51 -0.39 -14.99
N GLN A 58 8.81 -0.38 -15.27
CA GLN A 58 9.47 0.75 -15.92
C GLN A 58 8.88 1.02 -17.31
N ALA A 59 8.69 -0.04 -18.12
CA ALA A 59 8.06 0.07 -19.44
C ALA A 59 6.64 0.66 -19.37
N LEU A 60 5.83 0.25 -18.38
CA LEU A 60 4.50 0.82 -18.18
C LEU A 60 4.56 2.29 -17.76
N LYS A 61 5.43 2.66 -16.81
CA LYS A 61 5.60 4.05 -16.34
C LYS A 61 5.99 4.97 -17.50
N GLU A 62 6.87 4.52 -18.40
CA GLU A 62 7.24 5.27 -19.60
C GLU A 62 6.07 5.45 -20.58
N LEU A 63 5.37 4.36 -20.91
CA LEU A 63 4.21 4.43 -21.80
C LEU A 63 3.10 5.33 -21.25
N MET A 64 2.88 5.34 -19.92
CA MET A 64 1.90 6.20 -19.26
C MET A 64 2.28 7.69 -19.24
N ARG A 65 3.55 8.04 -19.54
CA ARG A 65 3.94 9.44 -19.81
C ARG A 65 3.56 9.87 -21.23
N GLU A 66 3.44 8.92 -22.15
CA GLU A 66 3.17 9.17 -23.57
C GLU A 66 1.68 9.11 -23.90
N MET A 67 0.91 8.25 -23.23
CA MET A 67 -0.51 8.06 -23.50
C MET A 67 -1.33 7.57 -22.30
N PRO A 68 -2.66 7.80 -22.30
CA PRO A 68 -3.54 7.28 -21.28
C PRO A 68 -3.49 5.74 -21.21
N ILE A 69 -3.56 5.22 -20.00
CA ILE A 69 -3.51 3.78 -19.70
C ILE A 69 -4.51 2.97 -20.52
N GLU A 70 -5.70 3.49 -20.82
CA GLU A 70 -6.73 2.82 -21.61
C GLU A 70 -6.23 2.40 -22.99
N LYS A 71 -5.38 3.23 -23.61
CA LYS A 71 -4.79 2.99 -24.95
C LYS A 71 -3.58 2.05 -24.93
N ILE A 72 -2.98 1.82 -23.76
CA ILE A 72 -1.82 0.95 -23.62
C ILE A 72 -2.25 -0.51 -23.73
N ASN A 73 -1.69 -1.24 -24.70
CA ASN A 73 -1.83 -2.69 -24.81
C ASN A 73 -0.66 -3.39 -24.09
N VAL A 74 -0.90 -4.57 -23.50
CA VAL A 74 0.14 -5.46 -22.96
C VAL A 74 1.25 -5.70 -23.99
N ALA A 75 0.90 -5.79 -25.28
CA ALA A 75 1.88 -5.91 -26.37
C ALA A 75 2.87 -4.74 -26.41
N PHE A 76 2.43 -3.50 -26.17
CA PHE A 76 3.31 -2.33 -26.15
C PHE A 76 4.26 -2.35 -24.95
N ILE A 77 3.77 -2.77 -23.78
CA ILE A 77 4.59 -2.92 -22.57
C ILE A 77 5.69 -3.95 -22.85
N CYS A 78 5.31 -5.11 -23.38
CA CYS A 78 6.23 -6.19 -23.73
C CYS A 78 7.26 -5.76 -24.78
N GLN A 79 6.83 -5.02 -25.81
CA GLN A 79 7.73 -4.51 -26.85
C GLN A 79 8.74 -3.51 -26.27
N ARG A 80 8.31 -2.62 -25.36
CA ARG A 80 9.17 -1.61 -24.73
C ARG A 80 10.30 -2.22 -23.91
N CYS A 81 10.06 -3.33 -23.21
CA CYS A 81 11.08 -4.03 -22.43
C CYS A 81 11.70 -5.25 -23.12
N GLY A 82 11.39 -5.50 -24.41
CA GLY A 82 11.95 -6.62 -25.17
C GLY A 82 11.49 -8.01 -24.71
N MET A 83 10.31 -8.10 -24.09
CA MET A 83 9.78 -9.34 -23.53
C MET A 83 8.65 -9.95 -24.38
N LYS A 84 8.39 -11.25 -24.19
CA LYS A 84 7.25 -11.93 -24.79
C LYS A 84 5.98 -11.70 -23.94
N ARG A 85 4.81 -11.70 -24.58
CA ARG A 85 3.51 -11.58 -23.89
C ARG A 85 3.30 -12.67 -22.84
N GLN A 86 3.78 -13.88 -23.09
CA GLN A 86 3.72 -14.99 -22.12
C GLN A 86 4.44 -14.64 -20.81
N SER A 87 5.56 -13.93 -20.88
CA SER A 87 6.30 -13.47 -19.70
C SER A 87 5.52 -12.43 -18.90
N PHE A 88 4.77 -11.54 -19.57
CA PHE A 88 3.87 -10.62 -18.88
C PHE A 88 2.80 -11.39 -18.10
N TYR A 89 2.08 -12.29 -18.77
CA TYR A 89 0.95 -12.99 -18.15
C TYR A 89 1.36 -14.00 -17.08
N TYR A 90 2.62 -14.43 -17.08
CA TYR A 90 3.19 -15.20 -15.96
C TYR A 90 3.25 -14.37 -14.66
N HIS A 91 3.42 -13.05 -14.75
CA HIS A 91 3.54 -12.17 -13.59
C HIS A 91 2.28 -11.35 -13.29
N PHE A 92 1.52 -10.96 -14.31
CA PHE A 92 0.38 -10.05 -14.16
C PHE A 92 -0.79 -10.46 -15.04
N ARG A 93 -2.00 -10.50 -14.45
CA ARG A 93 -3.23 -10.78 -15.20
C ARG A 93 -3.52 -9.75 -16.30
N ASP A 94 -3.24 -8.48 -16.01
CA ASP A 94 -3.51 -7.34 -16.87
C ASP A 94 -2.64 -6.13 -16.45
N LYS A 95 -2.77 -5.03 -17.21
CA LYS A 95 -2.03 -3.77 -16.96
C LYS A 95 -2.43 -3.07 -15.66
N TYR A 96 -3.64 -3.28 -15.14
CA TYR A 96 -4.10 -2.66 -13.89
C TYR A 96 -3.52 -3.40 -12.67
N HIS A 97 -3.44 -4.73 -12.74
CA HIS A 97 -2.71 -5.52 -11.76
C HIS A 97 -1.23 -5.11 -11.67
N LEU A 98 -0.61 -4.78 -12.81
CA LEU A 98 0.74 -4.21 -12.82
C LEU A 98 0.80 -2.84 -12.13
N ILE A 99 -0.17 -1.95 -12.33
CA ILE A 99 -0.24 -0.65 -11.61
C ILE A 99 -0.31 -0.86 -10.09
N ASN A 100 -1.18 -1.76 -9.63
CA ASN A 100 -1.33 -2.04 -8.20
C ASN A 100 -0.03 -2.62 -7.63
N TRP A 101 0.63 -3.52 -8.35
CA TRP A 101 1.93 -4.06 -7.93
C TRP A 101 3.04 -2.99 -7.90
N ILE A 102 3.07 -2.06 -8.87
CA ILE A 102 3.99 -0.92 -8.86
C ILE A 102 3.77 -0.11 -7.58
N PHE A 103 2.51 0.22 -7.27
CA PHE A 103 2.17 0.92 -6.03
C PHE A 103 2.62 0.16 -4.78
N ASP A 104 2.27 -1.11 -4.64
CA ASP A 104 2.61 -1.90 -3.45
C ASP A 104 4.12 -2.04 -3.25
N SER A 105 4.86 -2.27 -4.35
CA SER A 105 6.31 -2.47 -4.29
C SER A 105 7.09 -1.18 -4.02
N GLU A 106 6.66 -0.05 -4.60
CA GLU A 106 7.33 1.24 -4.46
C GLU A 106 6.93 1.94 -3.16
N ILE A 107 5.64 1.97 -2.81
CA ILE A 107 5.18 2.53 -1.53
C ILE A 107 5.63 1.66 -0.37
N GLY A 108 5.60 0.34 -0.52
CA GLY A 108 6.19 -0.56 0.47
C GLY A 108 7.69 -0.30 0.67
N ALA A 109 8.40 0.19 -0.35
CA ALA A 109 9.80 0.58 -0.19
C ALA A 109 9.99 1.87 0.60
N VAL A 110 9.10 2.85 0.42
CA VAL A 110 9.08 4.10 1.21
C VAL A 110 8.68 3.84 2.66
N LEU A 111 7.74 2.91 2.88
CA LEU A 111 7.22 2.56 4.19
C LEU A 111 8.05 1.55 4.97
N ARG A 112 9.07 0.93 4.34
CA ARG A 112 9.93 -0.04 5.04
C ARG A 112 10.66 0.67 6.17
N ASP A 113 10.53 0.12 7.36
CA ASP A 113 11.24 0.59 8.54
C ASP A 113 12.75 0.48 8.33
N SER A 114 13.45 1.59 8.48
CA SER A 114 14.90 1.58 8.69
C SER A 114 15.20 0.93 10.04
N PRO A 115 16.43 0.43 10.29
CA PRO A 115 16.84 -0.04 11.61
C PRO A 115 16.59 0.98 12.74
N ASP A 116 16.50 2.27 12.37
CA ASP A 116 16.25 3.40 13.26
C ASP A 116 14.77 3.85 13.30
N ALA A 117 13.85 3.10 12.67
CA ALA A 117 12.44 3.47 12.51
C ALA A 117 11.68 3.73 13.82
N ALA A 118 12.19 3.25 14.96
CA ALA A 118 11.65 3.57 16.28
C ALA A 118 11.81 5.06 16.67
N GLN A 119 12.66 5.81 15.96
CA GLN A 119 12.91 7.24 16.19
C GLN A 119 12.41 8.16 15.06
N GLU A 120 11.88 7.62 13.96
CA GLU A 120 11.38 8.43 12.85
C GLU A 120 10.01 9.04 13.17
N ASP A 121 9.86 10.36 12.99
CA ASP A 121 8.57 11.04 13.11
C ASP A 121 7.60 10.48 12.04
N PRO A 122 6.38 10.01 12.42
CA PRO A 122 5.37 9.58 11.46
C PRO A 122 5.09 10.60 10.34
N TRP A 123 5.27 11.88 10.63
CA TRP A 123 5.12 12.94 9.64
C TRP A 123 6.26 13.00 8.62
N ASP A 124 7.47 12.59 8.97
CA ASP A 124 8.58 12.50 8.03
C ASP A 124 8.34 11.38 7.03
N LYS A 125 7.80 10.23 7.48
CA LYS A 125 7.34 9.17 6.58
C LYS A 125 6.20 9.63 5.67
N PHE A 126 5.24 10.38 6.22
CA PHE A 126 4.17 10.96 5.42
C PHE A 126 4.68 11.97 4.38
N GLN A 127 5.70 12.77 4.74
CA GLN A 127 6.36 13.68 3.81
C GLN A 127 7.05 12.91 2.67
N GLN A 128 7.83 11.87 2.97
CA GLN A 128 8.48 11.03 1.96
C GLN A 128 7.48 10.39 1.00
N LEU A 129 6.31 9.95 1.49
CA LEU A 129 5.23 9.47 0.64
C LEU A 129 4.69 10.57 -0.29
N CYS A 130 4.51 11.78 0.23
CA CYS A 130 4.05 12.91 -0.57
C CYS A 130 5.08 13.27 -1.65
N ASP A 131 6.36 13.33 -1.32
CA ASP A 131 7.45 13.56 -2.27
C ASP A 131 7.42 12.51 -3.39
N TYR A 132 7.29 11.24 -2.99
CA TYR A 132 7.20 10.12 -3.93
C TYR A 132 6.02 10.25 -4.91
N PHE A 133 4.83 10.55 -4.40
CA PHE A 133 3.64 10.77 -5.23
C PHE A 133 3.84 11.95 -6.19
N TYR A 134 4.52 13.01 -5.74
CA TYR A 134 4.75 14.22 -6.54
C TYR A 134 5.78 14.00 -7.65
N GLU A 135 6.88 13.31 -7.37
CA GLU A 135 7.87 12.89 -8.36
C GLU A 135 7.24 11.99 -9.44
N ASN A 136 6.34 11.09 -9.03
CA ASN A 136 5.66 10.15 -9.91
C ASN A 136 4.26 10.63 -10.35
N ARG A 137 3.94 11.92 -10.19
CA ARG A 137 2.57 12.45 -10.36
C ARG A 137 1.96 12.21 -11.74
N VAL A 138 2.77 12.15 -12.80
CA VAL A 138 2.26 11.88 -14.17
C VAL A 138 1.65 10.46 -14.23
N PHE A 139 2.36 9.48 -13.66
CA PHE A 139 1.89 8.11 -13.57
C PHE A 139 0.64 8.02 -12.70
N TYR A 140 0.67 8.59 -11.49
CA TYR A 140 -0.47 8.51 -10.58
C TYR A 140 -1.70 9.30 -11.04
N ARG A 141 -1.54 10.42 -11.76
CA ARG A 141 -2.64 11.11 -12.43
C ARG A 141 -3.35 10.22 -13.43
N SER A 142 -2.58 9.52 -14.28
CA SER A 142 -3.18 8.60 -15.25
C SER A 142 -3.80 7.38 -14.56
N ALA A 143 -3.18 6.85 -13.49
CA ALA A 143 -3.71 5.71 -12.74
C ALA A 143 -5.05 6.05 -12.04
N LEU A 144 -5.15 7.25 -11.44
CA LEU A 144 -6.35 7.73 -10.74
C LEU A 144 -7.55 8.02 -11.65
N GLN A 145 -7.34 8.14 -12.97
CA GLN A 145 -8.43 8.36 -13.93
C GLN A 145 -9.17 7.07 -14.29
N VAL A 146 -8.57 5.90 -14.02
CA VAL A 146 -9.18 4.59 -14.28
C VAL A 146 -10.34 4.36 -13.32
N LYS A 147 -11.49 3.97 -13.86
CA LYS A 147 -12.69 3.59 -13.08
C LYS A 147 -12.94 2.08 -13.16
N GLY A 148 -13.46 1.51 -12.09
CA GLY A 148 -13.85 0.09 -12.01
C GLY A 148 -13.43 -0.58 -10.70
N GLN A 149 -13.88 -1.83 -10.50
CA GLN A 149 -13.60 -2.59 -9.27
C GLN A 149 -12.11 -2.92 -9.06
N ASP A 150 -11.34 -2.99 -10.15
CA ASP A 150 -9.90 -3.22 -10.15
C ASP A 150 -9.09 -1.92 -10.34
N SER A 151 -9.72 -0.76 -10.19
CA SER A 151 -9.04 0.52 -10.34
C SER A 151 -7.99 0.75 -9.26
N PHE A 152 -6.98 1.53 -9.61
CA PHE A 152 -5.94 1.96 -8.68
C PHE A 152 -6.52 2.66 -7.44
N LEU A 153 -7.58 3.46 -7.60
CA LEU A 153 -8.21 4.17 -6.49
C LEU A 153 -8.78 3.21 -5.43
N VAL A 154 -9.50 2.16 -5.87
CA VAL A 154 -10.07 1.15 -4.97
C VAL A 154 -8.96 0.38 -4.26
N HIS A 155 -7.89 0.03 -4.97
CA HIS A 155 -6.71 -0.60 -4.37
C HIS A 155 -6.06 0.31 -3.32
N PHE A 156 -5.86 1.58 -3.66
CA PHE A 156 -5.27 2.57 -2.76
C PHE A 156 -6.10 2.75 -1.47
N GLN A 157 -7.43 2.83 -1.57
CA GLN A 157 -8.33 2.86 -0.40
C GLN A 157 -8.16 1.64 0.50
N ARG A 158 -8.11 0.43 -0.07
CA ARG A 158 -7.92 -0.81 0.69
C ARG A 158 -6.56 -0.85 1.42
N SER A 159 -5.50 -0.41 0.75
CA SER A 159 -4.16 -0.37 1.35
C SER A 159 -4.10 0.60 2.52
N VAL A 160 -4.65 1.81 2.36
CA VAL A 160 -4.69 2.82 3.43
C VAL A 160 -5.61 2.40 4.58
N PHE A 161 -6.77 1.81 4.28
CA PHE A 161 -7.65 1.24 5.31
C PHE A 161 -6.93 0.22 6.17
N SER A 162 -6.14 -0.67 5.55
CA SER A 162 -5.38 -1.69 6.26
C SER A 162 -4.34 -1.07 7.21
N ILE A 163 -3.69 0.03 6.79
CA ILE A 163 -2.75 0.79 7.62
C ILE A 163 -3.46 1.37 8.85
N PHE A 164 -4.58 2.08 8.66
CA PHE A 164 -5.33 2.65 9.79
C PHE A 164 -5.90 1.59 10.72
N LYS A 165 -6.46 0.51 10.18
CA LYS A 165 -6.97 -0.61 10.97
C LYS A 165 -5.86 -1.23 11.83
N HIS A 166 -4.66 -1.36 11.29
CA HIS A 166 -3.50 -1.82 12.05
C HIS A 166 -3.10 -0.82 13.12
N TYR A 167 -2.92 0.46 12.78
CA TYR A 167 -2.55 1.50 13.73
C TYR A 167 -3.53 1.61 14.90
N PHE A 168 -4.83 1.61 14.61
CA PHE A 168 -5.88 1.69 15.62
C PHE A 168 -6.00 0.45 16.50
N SER A 169 -5.48 -0.71 16.06
CA SER A 169 -5.43 -1.91 16.89
C SER A 169 -4.50 -1.78 18.11
N PHE A 170 -3.61 -0.78 18.12
CA PHE A 170 -2.71 -0.47 19.24
C PHE A 170 -3.24 0.62 20.18
N LEU A 171 -4.39 1.24 19.88
CA LEU A 171 -4.98 2.24 20.77
C LEU A 171 -5.61 1.57 22.01
N PRO A 172 -5.55 2.22 23.19
CA PRO A 172 -6.16 1.70 24.42
C PRO A 172 -7.67 1.42 24.27
N ALA A 173 -8.14 0.40 25.00
CA ALA A 173 -9.43 -0.26 24.78
C ALA A 173 -10.69 0.54 25.18
N ASP A 174 -10.53 1.76 25.70
CA ASP A 174 -11.61 2.70 26.02
C ASP A 174 -12.25 3.33 24.77
N GLY A 175 -11.59 3.22 23.61
CA GLY A 175 -12.18 3.52 22.31
C GLY A 175 -11.97 2.38 21.32
N LYS A 176 -12.93 1.45 21.20
CA LYS A 176 -12.96 0.52 20.06
C LYS A 176 -13.03 1.35 18.79
N CYS A 177 -11.91 1.44 18.08
CA CYS A 177 -11.88 2.04 16.76
C CYS A 177 -12.56 1.05 15.80
N ASP A 178 -13.82 1.34 15.48
CA ASP A 178 -14.63 0.50 14.63
C ASP A 178 -14.23 0.62 13.15
N GLU A 179 -14.82 -0.26 12.33
CA GLU A 179 -14.62 -0.26 10.88
C GLU A 179 -15.00 1.08 10.25
N PHE A 180 -16.01 1.77 10.80
CA PHE A 180 -16.40 3.11 10.38
C PHE A 180 -15.25 4.11 10.54
N THR A 181 -14.58 4.13 11.69
CA THR A 181 -13.49 5.06 11.96
C THR A 181 -12.31 4.81 11.02
N ALA A 182 -11.91 3.55 10.82
CA ALA A 182 -10.85 3.20 9.86
C ALA A 182 -11.19 3.61 8.42
N ASN A 183 -12.44 3.38 8.00
CA ASN A 183 -12.91 3.82 6.68
C ASN A 183 -12.91 5.33 6.54
N PHE A 184 -13.40 6.07 7.55
CA PHE A 184 -13.42 7.53 7.53
C PHE A 184 -12.03 8.13 7.28
N PHE A 185 -11.03 7.69 8.05
CA PHE A 185 -9.66 8.19 7.88
C PHE A 185 -9.04 7.77 6.55
N ALA A 186 -9.28 6.53 6.12
CA ALA A 186 -8.79 6.03 4.83
C ALA A 186 -9.37 6.82 3.65
N ASP A 187 -10.69 7.02 3.64
CA ASP A 187 -11.37 7.78 2.60
C ASP A 187 -10.95 9.25 2.61
N ALA A 188 -10.83 9.86 3.79
CA ALA A 188 -10.39 11.24 3.93
C ALA A 188 -9.00 11.44 3.34
N ILE A 189 -8.02 10.61 3.72
CA ILE A 189 -6.64 10.78 3.26
C ILE A 189 -6.50 10.44 1.77
N VAL A 190 -7.14 9.38 1.28
CA VAL A 190 -7.11 9.02 -0.13
C VAL A 190 -7.76 10.10 -0.98
N CYS A 191 -8.90 10.65 -0.54
CA CYS A 191 -9.57 11.74 -1.23
C CYS A 191 -8.72 13.02 -1.25
N CYS A 192 -8.02 13.34 -0.15
CA CYS A 192 -7.09 14.47 -0.10
C CYS A 192 -5.91 14.27 -1.06
N ILE A 193 -5.24 13.11 -1.03
CA ILE A 193 -4.11 12.81 -1.91
C ILE A 193 -4.55 12.78 -3.38
N ALA A 194 -5.66 12.12 -3.70
CA ALA A 194 -6.17 12.04 -5.07
C ALA A 194 -6.51 13.43 -5.62
N ARG A 195 -7.19 14.29 -4.83
CA ARG A 195 -7.49 15.67 -5.22
C ARG A 195 -6.23 16.50 -5.41
N TRP A 196 -5.25 16.35 -4.53
CA TRP A 196 -3.97 17.04 -4.63
C TRP A 196 -3.19 16.64 -5.89
N ILE A 197 -3.04 15.34 -6.13
CA ILE A 197 -2.36 14.82 -7.33
C ILE A 197 -3.08 15.28 -8.60
N LEU A 198 -4.42 15.23 -8.64
CA LEU A 198 -5.20 15.64 -9.81
C LEU A 198 -5.30 17.16 -10.00
N SER A 199 -5.03 17.95 -8.96
CA SER A 199 -5.07 19.42 -9.00
C SER A 199 -4.10 19.98 -10.04
N ARG A 200 -4.56 20.93 -10.86
CA ARG A 200 -3.69 21.64 -11.81
C ARG A 200 -2.77 22.65 -11.13
N ASN A 201 -3.20 23.14 -9.96
CA ASN A 201 -2.43 24.06 -9.13
C ASN A 201 -1.37 23.23 -8.42
N GLY A 202 -0.12 23.34 -8.86
CA GLY A 202 1.00 22.49 -8.45
C GLY A 202 1.48 22.76 -7.01
N MET A 203 0.60 22.58 -6.03
CA MET A 203 0.93 22.59 -4.60
C MET A 203 2.08 21.62 -4.33
N LEU A 204 3.13 22.11 -3.70
CA LEU A 204 4.31 21.32 -3.36
C LEU A 204 4.01 20.32 -2.22
N PRO A 205 4.74 19.20 -2.13
CA PRO A 205 4.54 18.19 -1.09
C PRO A 205 4.57 18.76 0.33
N GLU A 206 5.51 19.64 0.64
CA GLU A 206 5.69 20.23 1.97
C GLU A 206 4.51 21.11 2.37
N GLU A 207 3.91 21.81 1.39
CA GLU A 207 2.70 22.58 1.58
C GLU A 207 1.49 21.67 1.83
N PHE A 208 1.35 20.60 1.05
CA PHE A 208 0.28 19.62 1.25
C PHE A 208 0.37 18.97 2.64
N THR A 209 1.55 18.48 3.02
CA THR A 209 1.81 17.89 4.33
C THR A 209 1.49 18.87 5.45
N ARG A 210 1.95 20.13 5.35
CA ARG A 210 1.63 21.18 6.34
C ARG A 210 0.12 21.41 6.48
N ASN A 211 -0.62 21.44 5.37
CA ASN A 211 -2.07 21.60 5.41
C ASN A 211 -2.76 20.41 6.09
N VAL A 212 -2.31 19.17 5.81
CA VAL A 212 -2.83 17.96 6.48
C VAL A 212 -2.52 17.97 7.98
N LYS A 213 -1.30 18.36 8.39
CA LYS A 213 -0.91 18.52 9.81
C LYS A 213 -1.85 19.47 10.56
N GLN A 214 -2.24 20.57 9.92
CA GLN A 214 -3.10 21.59 10.54
C GLN A 214 -4.55 21.13 10.77
N LEU A 215 -5.03 20.10 10.07
CA LEU A 215 -6.40 19.59 10.26
C LEU A 215 -6.65 19.10 11.70
N GLY A 216 -5.64 18.50 12.34
CA GLY A 216 -5.73 18.09 13.75
C GLY A 216 -5.95 19.26 14.70
N ALA A 217 -5.40 20.44 14.39
CA ALA A 217 -5.62 21.66 15.17
C ALA A 217 -7.02 22.24 14.97
N VAL A 218 -7.58 22.13 13.76
CA VAL A 218 -8.95 22.59 13.46
C VAL A 218 -9.99 21.78 14.24
N ILE A 219 -9.82 20.45 14.31
CA ILE A 219 -10.72 19.57 15.07
C ILE A 219 -10.68 19.93 16.56
N ARG A 220 -9.48 20.06 17.15
CA ARG A 220 -9.31 20.46 18.56
C ARG A 220 -9.90 21.86 18.83
N PHE A 221 -9.75 22.79 17.90
CA PHE A 221 -10.31 24.14 18.02
C PHE A 221 -11.85 24.13 17.97
N ALA A 222 -12.44 23.28 17.11
CA ALA A 222 -13.90 23.13 17.03
C ALA A 222 -14.49 22.59 18.35
N GLU A 223 -13.83 21.62 18.99
CA GLU A 223 -14.25 21.07 20.28
C GLU A 223 -14.22 22.10 21.43
N GLN A 224 -13.21 23.00 21.44
CA GLN A 224 -13.10 24.06 22.44
C GLN A 224 -14.20 25.12 22.29
N ARG A 225 -14.72 25.33 21.08
CA ARG A 225 -15.77 26.33 20.80
C ARG A 225 -17.17 25.86 21.19
N SER A 226 -17.37 24.55 21.36
CA SER A 226 -18.61 23.93 21.86
C SER A 226 -18.89 24.20 23.34
N SER A 227 -17.97 24.87 24.06
CA SER A 227 -18.06 25.14 25.51
C SER A 227 -18.45 26.58 25.88
N PHE A 228 -18.88 27.42 24.93
CA PHE A 228 -19.47 28.73 25.27
C PHE A 228 -20.94 28.56 25.71
N PRO A 229 -21.38 29.19 26.83
CA PRO A 229 -22.79 29.21 27.18
C PRO A 229 -23.57 29.93 26.07
N ALA A 230 -24.78 29.44 25.79
CA ALA A 230 -25.73 30.15 24.96
C ALA A 230 -26.14 31.46 25.66
N GLU A 231 -25.33 32.51 25.55
CA GLU A 231 -25.78 33.86 25.87
C GLU A 231 -26.75 34.31 24.77
N SER A 232 -28.03 34.17 25.11
CA SER A 232 -29.15 35.06 24.76
C SER A 232 -29.03 35.77 23.42
N PHE A 233 -29.47 35.12 22.36
CA PHE A 233 -30.18 35.85 21.31
C PHE A 233 -31.58 36.16 21.84
N ASP A 234 -31.71 37.29 22.55
CA ASP A 234 -33.00 37.95 22.72
C ASP A 234 -33.27 38.77 21.44
N LEU A 235 -34.23 38.30 20.64
CA LEU A 235 -34.96 39.08 19.65
C LEU A 235 -36.45 39.00 19.97
#